data_AF-A0A060Z9I2-F1
#
_entry.id   AF-A0A060Z9I2-F1
#
_cell.length_a   1.000
_cell.length_b   1.000
_cell.length_c   1.000
_cell.angle_alpha   90.00
_cell.angle_beta   90.00
_cell.angle_gamma   90.00
#
_symmetry.space_group_name_H-M   'P 1'
#
loop_
_entity.id
_entity.type
_entity.pdbx_description
1 polymer ?
#
loop_
_entity_poly.entity_id
_entity_poly.type
_entity_poly.pdbx_seq_one_letter_code
_entity_poly.pdbx_strand_id
1 'polypeptide(L)'
;MCLVIHVSCLPLIQGHKRKNWKVRLFVLRSEPGYLHYYDPSKDDISPVGGFSLRSCLVSALDDNGVPSGVKGKVQGNLLKIITQFDTHYYIQAPSRQERMDWIEAIRAQS
;
A
#
# COMPACT_ATOMS: atom_id res chain seq x y z
N MET A 1 -1.71 -23.71 -2.41
CA MET A 1 -1.30 -23.01 -1.17
C MET A 1 -1.23 -21.53 -1.50
N CYS A 2 -1.85 -20.64 -0.73
CA CYS A 2 -1.74 -19.20 -0.96
C CYS A 2 -0.36 -18.73 -0.46
N LEU A 3 0.50 -18.27 -1.37
CA LEU A 3 1.89 -17.88 -1.05
C LEU A 3 1.91 -16.42 -0.59
N VAL A 4 2.59 -16.16 0.52
CA VAL A 4 2.90 -14.80 0.97
C VAL A 4 4.17 -14.35 0.27
N ILE A 5 4.09 -13.29 -0.53
CA ILE A 5 5.18 -12.81 -1.38
C ILE A 5 6.02 -11.76 -0.65
N HIS A 6 5.37 -10.82 0.03
CA HIS A 6 6.04 -9.70 0.66
C HIS A 6 5.29 -9.30 1.94
N VAL A 7 6.02 -9.04 3.02
CA VAL A 7 5.48 -8.54 4.28
C VAL A 7 6.32 -7.38 4.80
N SER A 8 5.72 -6.22 5.05
CA SER A 8 6.42 -5.08 5.67
C SER A 8 5.47 -4.10 6.36
N CYS A 9 5.97 -3.37 7.36
CA CYS A 9 5.22 -2.31 8.05
C CYS A 9 5.49 -0.96 7.39
N LEU A 10 4.48 -0.40 6.71
CA LEU A 10 4.63 0.85 5.96
C LEU A 10 3.54 1.87 6.32
N PRO A 11 3.85 3.18 6.29
CA PRO A 11 2.83 4.23 6.36
C PRO A 11 1.84 4.16 5.19
N LEU A 12 0.54 4.27 5.52
CA LEU A 12 -0.57 4.24 4.57
C LEU A 12 -1.47 5.47 4.73
N ILE A 13 -1.92 6.01 3.58
CA ILE A 13 -3.07 6.89 3.45
C ILE A 13 -4.04 6.36 2.40
N GLN A 14 -5.34 6.50 2.68
CA GLN A 14 -6.41 6.26 1.72
C GLN A 14 -7.02 7.61 1.30
N GLY A 15 -6.69 8.09 0.10
CA GLY A 15 -6.85 9.49 -0.32
C GLY A 15 -8.24 10.09 -0.09
N HIS A 16 -9.31 9.36 -0.40
CA HIS A 16 -10.69 9.82 -0.22
C HIS A 16 -11.22 9.70 1.22
N LYS A 17 -10.66 8.78 2.03
CA LYS A 17 -11.25 8.38 3.32
C LYS A 17 -10.51 8.95 4.53
N ARG A 18 -9.19 9.14 4.44
CA ARG A 18 -8.33 9.47 5.58
C ARG A 18 -7.24 10.46 5.14
N LYS A 19 -6.96 11.45 6.00
CA LYS A 19 -5.93 12.49 5.75
C LYS A 19 -4.67 12.34 6.61
N ASN A 20 -4.61 11.28 7.43
CA ASN A 20 -3.50 11.01 8.35
C ASN A 20 -2.80 9.72 7.97
N TRP A 21 -1.47 9.74 7.99
CA TRP A 21 -0.64 8.55 7.84
C TRP A 21 -0.84 7.60 9.02
N LYS A 22 -1.02 6.32 8.73
CA LYS A 22 -0.98 5.26 9.75
C LYS A 22 -0.03 4.17 9.30
N VAL A 23 0.86 3.73 10.20
CA VAL A 23 1.69 2.55 9.95
C VAL A 23 0.78 1.31 9.93
N ARG A 24 0.95 0.48 8.91
CA ARG A 24 0.21 -0.76 8.70
C ARG A 24 1.15 -1.87 8.30
N LEU A 25 0.92 -3.08 8.82
CA LEU A 25 1.60 -4.28 8.37
C LEU A 25 0.91 -4.76 7.10
N PHE A 26 1.59 -4.70 5.97
CA PHE A 26 1.11 -5.18 4.68
C PHE A 26 1.50 -6.63 4.47
N VAL A 27 0.57 -7.41 3.92
CA VAL A 27 0.79 -8.81 3.52
C VAL A 27 0.29 -8.97 2.09
N LEU A 28 1.23 -9.12 1.15
CA LEU A 28 0.96 -9.40 -0.25
C LEU A 28 0.85 -10.90 -0.47
N ARG A 29 -0.26 -11.33 -1.03
CA ARG A 29 -0.54 -12.75 -1.34
C ARG A 29 -0.69 -12.96 -2.84
N SER A 30 -0.23 -14.11 -3.32
CA SER A 30 -0.58 -14.62 -4.65
C SER A 30 -1.72 -15.61 -4.58
N GLU A 31 -2.42 -15.75 -5.73
CA GLU A 31 -3.43 -16.78 -5.97
C GLU A 31 -4.55 -16.86 -4.90
N PRO A 32 -5.50 -15.90 -4.89
CA PRO A 32 -5.59 -14.73 -5.78
C PRO A 32 -4.70 -13.57 -5.32
N GLY A 33 -4.30 -12.73 -6.27
CA GLY A 33 -3.59 -11.48 -5.98
C GLY A 33 -4.39 -10.56 -5.05
N TYR A 34 -3.92 -10.40 -3.82
CA TYR A 34 -4.61 -9.61 -2.81
C TYR A 34 -3.61 -8.96 -1.85
N LEU A 35 -3.87 -7.71 -1.48
CA LEU A 35 -3.08 -6.98 -0.50
C LEU A 35 -3.91 -6.75 0.77
N HIS A 36 -3.53 -7.42 1.85
CA HIS A 36 -4.10 -7.18 3.18
C HIS A 36 -3.24 -6.20 3.96
N TYR A 37 -3.86 -5.46 4.88
CA TYR A 37 -3.14 -4.65 5.84
C TYR A 37 -3.74 -4.72 7.25
N TYR A 38 -2.86 -4.81 8.25
CA TYR A 38 -3.18 -5.05 9.66
C TYR A 38 -2.72 -3.86 10.51
N ASP A 39 -3.28 -3.75 11.73
CA ASP A 39 -2.81 -2.78 12.73
C ASP A 39 -1.69 -3.42 13.54
N PRO A 40 -0.41 -3.05 13.35
CA PRO A 40 0.69 -3.74 14.01
C PRO A 40 0.73 -3.55 15.54
N SER A 41 -0.08 -2.63 16.07
CA SER A 41 -0.23 -2.42 17.52
C SER A 41 -1.31 -3.30 18.16
N LYS A 42 -1.99 -4.15 17.38
CA LYS A 42 -3.05 -5.03 17.87
C LYS A 42 -2.64 -6.47 17.64
N ASP A 43 -2.88 -7.32 18.63
CA ASP A 43 -2.70 -8.77 18.53
C ASP A 43 -3.95 -9.44 17.91
N ASP A 44 -4.39 -8.91 16.77
CA ASP A 44 -5.57 -9.40 16.04
C ASP A 44 -5.13 -10.06 14.74
N ILE A 45 -5.66 -11.25 14.48
CA ILE A 45 -5.42 -12.01 13.25
C ILE A 45 -6.23 -11.46 12.06
N SER A 46 -7.18 -10.57 12.31
CA SER A 46 -8.07 -10.00 11.31
C SER A 46 -7.46 -8.77 10.64
N PRO A 47 -7.48 -8.67 9.30
CA PRO A 47 -6.99 -7.48 8.63
C PRO A 47 -7.89 -6.27 8.93
N VAL A 48 -7.28 -5.09 9.11
CA VAL A 48 -8.00 -3.81 9.18
C VAL A 48 -8.69 -3.52 7.86
N GLY A 49 -8.11 -3.99 6.77
CA GLY A 49 -8.69 -3.97 5.45
C GLY A 49 -7.78 -4.61 4.42
N GLY A 50 -8.15 -4.46 3.16
CA GLY A 50 -7.38 -4.93 2.03
C GLY A 50 -8.15 -4.73 0.74
N PHE A 51 -7.53 -5.09 -0.37
CA PHE A 51 -8.14 -5.01 -1.69
C PHE A 51 -7.54 -6.05 -2.64
N SER A 52 -8.35 -6.50 -3.59
CA SER A 52 -7.88 -7.34 -4.69
C SER A 52 -6.96 -6.52 -5.58
N LEU A 53 -5.89 -7.15 -6.06
CA LEU A 53 -4.95 -6.53 -7.00
C LEU A 53 -5.42 -6.60 -8.44
N ARG A 54 -6.47 -7.37 -8.72
CA ARG A 54 -7.09 -7.47 -10.04
C ARG A 54 -7.43 -6.09 -10.56
N SER A 55 -6.92 -5.76 -11.75
CA SER A 55 -7.16 -4.48 -12.41
C SER A 55 -6.76 -3.27 -11.58
N CYS A 56 -5.81 -3.43 -10.65
CA CYS A 56 -5.19 -2.31 -9.96
C CYS A 56 -4.10 -1.68 -10.84
N LEU A 57 -3.98 -0.36 -10.76
CA LEU A 57 -2.85 0.38 -11.31
C LEU A 57 -1.90 0.73 -10.18
N VAL A 58 -0.62 0.43 -10.34
CA VAL A 58 0.43 0.80 -9.37
C VAL A 58 1.54 1.62 -10.06
N SER A 59 1.91 2.73 -9.41
CA SER A 59 2.88 3.69 -9.94
C SER A 59 3.74 4.30 -8.83
N ALA A 60 4.97 4.66 -9.16
CA ALA A 60 5.80 5.50 -8.30
C ALA A 60 5.33 6.94 -8.39
N LEU A 61 5.32 7.65 -7.26
CA LEU A 61 5.13 9.10 -7.21
C LEU A 61 6.46 9.78 -6.85
N ASP A 62 6.69 10.94 -7.45
CA ASP A 62 7.73 11.87 -7.00
C ASP A 62 7.28 12.59 -5.72
N ASP A 63 8.20 13.37 -5.14
CA ASP A 63 7.99 14.05 -3.86
C ASP A 63 6.82 15.08 -3.90
N ASN A 64 6.33 15.41 -5.09
CA ASN A 64 5.22 16.34 -5.33
C ASN A 64 3.86 15.63 -5.55
N GLY A 65 3.82 14.30 -5.62
CA GLY A 65 2.61 13.53 -5.93
C GLY A 65 1.62 13.33 -4.77
N VAL A 66 1.83 13.97 -3.62
CA VAL A 66 0.97 13.82 -2.43
C VAL A 66 -0.36 14.56 -2.60
N PRO A 67 -1.51 13.97 -2.27
CA PRO A 67 -2.80 14.66 -2.33
C PRO A 67 -2.83 15.92 -1.46
N SER A 68 -3.44 16.99 -1.99
CA SER A 68 -3.67 18.24 -1.27
C SER A 68 -4.43 17.98 0.04
N GLY A 69 -3.88 18.42 1.17
CA GLY A 69 -4.52 18.31 2.49
C GLY A 69 -4.14 17.07 3.30
N VAL A 70 -3.18 16.26 2.84
CA VAL A 70 -2.47 15.28 3.69
C VAL A 70 -1.55 16.05 4.65
N LYS A 71 -1.67 15.76 5.96
CA LYS A 71 -0.84 16.39 6.99
C LYS A 71 0.30 15.45 7.41
N GLY A 72 1.53 15.95 7.47
CA GLY A 72 2.72 15.23 7.96
C GLY A 72 3.97 15.45 7.12
N LYS A 73 5.13 14.98 7.61
CA LYS A 73 6.39 14.98 6.85
C LYS A 73 6.39 13.80 5.88
N VAL A 74 5.96 14.02 4.64
CA VAL A 74 6.19 13.06 3.57
C VAL A 74 7.64 13.22 3.11
N GLN A 75 8.41 12.14 3.09
CA GLN A 75 9.85 12.15 2.78
C GLN A 75 10.16 11.48 1.43
N GLY A 76 9.20 11.49 0.50
CA GLY A 76 9.35 10.80 -0.77
C GLY A 76 9.14 9.29 -0.67
N ASN A 77 9.63 8.56 -1.68
CA ASN A 77 9.50 7.09 -1.81
C ASN A 77 8.06 6.58 -1.75
N LEU A 78 7.14 7.35 -2.34
CA LEU A 78 5.73 7.01 -2.40
C LEU A 78 5.40 6.12 -3.59
N LEU A 79 4.53 5.14 -3.36
CA LEU A 79 3.79 4.47 -4.41
C LEU A 79 2.28 4.74 -4.28
N LYS A 80 1.61 4.85 -5.43
CA LYS A 80 0.16 5.02 -5.53
C LYS A 80 -0.44 3.77 -6.15
N ILE A 81 -1.51 3.28 -5.51
CA ILE A 81 -2.34 2.18 -6.02
C ILE A 81 -3.75 2.71 -6.26
N ILE A 82 -4.26 2.53 -7.48
CA ILE A 82 -5.65 2.82 -7.85
C ILE A 82 -6.33 1.49 -8.06
N THR A 83 -7.37 1.20 -7.27
CA THR A 83 -8.12 -0.05 -7.42
C THR A 83 -9.11 0.01 -8.58
N GLN A 84 -9.67 -1.13 -8.97
CA GLN A 84 -10.75 -1.22 -9.96
C GLN A 84 -11.99 -0.36 -9.64
N PHE A 85 -12.16 0.04 -8.36
CA PHE A 85 -13.24 0.89 -7.88
C PHE A 85 -12.78 2.35 -7.68
N ASP A 86 -11.72 2.76 -8.37
CA ASP A 86 -11.10 4.09 -8.30
C ASP A 86 -10.73 4.54 -6.88
N THR A 87 -10.42 3.58 -6.00
CA THR A 87 -9.94 3.89 -4.65
C THR A 87 -8.44 4.08 -4.68
N HIS A 88 -7.97 5.26 -4.23
CA HIS A 88 -6.55 5.62 -4.27
C HIS A 88 -5.89 5.38 -2.91
N TYR A 89 -4.87 4.54 -2.89
CA TYR A 89 -4.01 4.29 -1.75
C TYR A 89 -2.62 4.86 -2.01
N TYR A 90 -2.02 5.43 -0.97
CA TYR A 90 -0.66 5.98 -0.97
C TYR A 90 0.12 5.27 0.12
N ILE A 91 1.22 4.61 -0.25
CA ILE A 91 2.10 3.87 0.67
C ILE A 91 3.49 4.48 0.57
N GLN A 92 4.11 4.74 1.72
CA GLN A 92 5.47 5.26 1.79
C GLN A 92 6.45 4.12 2.10
N ALA A 93 7.40 3.88 1.20
CA ALA A 93 8.50 2.96 1.46
C ALA A 93 9.66 3.67 2.18
N PRO A 94 10.51 2.94 2.93
CA PRO A 94 11.68 3.54 3.58
C PRO A 94 12.73 4.00 2.56
N SER A 95 12.83 3.30 1.43
CA SER A 95 13.81 3.58 0.38
C SER A 95 13.21 3.51 -1.03
N ARG A 96 13.93 4.07 -2.00
CA ARG A 96 13.58 3.95 -3.43
C ARG A 96 13.58 2.49 -3.88
N GLN A 97 14.51 1.68 -3.37
CA GLN A 97 14.61 0.26 -3.73
C GLN A 97 13.37 -0.49 -3.25
N GLU A 98 13.03 -0.37 -1.96
CA GLU A 98 11.84 -1.05 -1.42
C GLU A 98 10.55 -0.56 -2.08
N ARG A 99 10.46 0.72 -2.46
CA ARG A 99 9.35 1.22 -3.27
C ARG A 99 9.23 0.44 -4.58
N MET A 100 10.35 0.28 -5.30
CA MET A 100 10.37 -0.43 -6.58
C MET A 100 10.04 -1.91 -6.38
N ASP A 101 10.60 -2.55 -5.36
CA ASP A 101 10.30 -3.95 -5.02
C ASP A 101 8.80 -4.15 -4.76
N TRP A 102 8.16 -3.24 -4.05
CA TRP A 102 6.71 -3.26 -3.82
C TRP A 102 5.91 -3.07 -5.12
N ILE A 103 6.32 -2.12 -5.98
CA ILE A 103 5.65 -1.88 -7.26
C ILE A 103 5.73 -3.12 -8.15
N GLU A 104 6.91 -3.73 -8.27
CA GLU A 104 7.14 -4.92 -9.09
C GLU A 104 6.37 -6.13 -8.56
N ALA A 105 6.42 -6.35 -7.23
CA ALA A 105 5.69 -7.42 -6.59
C ALA A 105 4.17 -7.28 -6.77
N ILE A 106 3.62 -6.06 -6.66
CA ILE A 106 2.19 -5.81 -6.90
C ILE A 106 1.84 -6.03 -8.36
N ARG A 107 2.62 -5.50 -9.31
CA ARG A 107 2.38 -5.68 -10.75
C ARG A 107 2.34 -7.14 -11.17
N ALA A 108 3.18 -7.96 -10.57
CA ALA A 108 3.20 -9.40 -10.84
C ALA A 108 1.91 -10.12 -10.41
N GLN A 109 1.04 -9.48 -9.60
CA GLN A 109 -0.20 -10.05 -9.05
C GLN A 109 -1.47 -9.34 -9.52
N SER A 110 -1.36 -8.30 -10.35
CA SER A 110 -2.48 -7.43 -10.78
C SER A 110 -3.26 -7.95 -11.97
#